data_AF-A0A9Q3X592-F1
#
_entry.id   AF-A0A9Q3X592-F1
#
_cell.length_a   1.000
_cell.length_b   1.000
_cell.length_c   1.000
_cell.angle_alpha   90.00
_cell.angle_beta   90.00
_cell.angle_gamma   90.00
#
_symmetry.space_group_name_H-M   'P 1'
#
loop_
_entity.id
_entity.type
_entity.pdbx_description
1 polymer ?
#
loop_
_entity_poly.entity_id
_entity_poly.type
_entity_poly.pdbx_seq_one_letter_code
_entity_poly.pdbx_strand_id
1 'polypeptide(L)'
;MTAPTGRPEGDHRSADRIIEQSRVLTRFLESRDHYEIGDDLKQQVGDWTDANPDPSAKADAACDLDRVLRFIDNIDNRTLNGSDYRNGKIDGFRDYGYSSLNNSEARLLSDFARHGYAVLRHQ
;
A
#
# COMPACT_ATOMS: atom_id res chain seq x y z
N MET A 1 -7.94 -8.04 15.75
CA MET A 1 -8.27 -8.60 14.42
C MET A 1 -7.29 -8.04 13.41
N THR A 2 -6.36 -8.87 12.95
CA THR A 2 -5.52 -8.61 11.77
C THR A 2 -6.37 -8.85 10.53
N ALA A 3 -6.20 -8.04 9.47
CA ALA A 3 -6.76 -8.40 8.17
C ALA A 3 -6.15 -9.73 7.71
N PRO A 4 -6.82 -10.52 6.85
CA PRO A 4 -6.16 -11.66 6.23
C PRO A 4 -4.89 -11.16 5.54
N THR A 5 -3.77 -11.83 5.82
CA THR A 5 -2.44 -11.55 5.27
C THR A 5 -2.06 -12.64 4.27
N GLY A 6 -1.26 -12.27 3.27
CA GLY A 6 -0.80 -13.10 2.18
C GLY A 6 -1.79 -13.23 1.02
N ARG A 7 -1.35 -14.02 0.03
CA ARG A 7 -2.15 -14.37 -1.14
C ARG A 7 -3.34 -15.24 -0.73
N PRO A 8 -4.51 -15.06 -1.37
CA PRO A 8 -5.65 -15.95 -1.14
C PRO A 8 -5.32 -17.38 -1.55
N GLU A 9 -6.04 -18.35 -0.98
CA GLU A 9 -5.85 -19.76 -1.30
C GLU A 9 -6.00 -20.01 -2.82
N GLY A 10 -5.04 -20.74 -3.40
CA GLY A 10 -4.99 -21.04 -4.84
C GLY A 10 -4.36 -19.94 -5.71
N ASP A 11 -3.97 -18.79 -5.14
CA ASP A 11 -3.22 -17.77 -5.87
C ASP A 11 -1.71 -18.09 -5.85
N HIS A 12 -1.21 -18.48 -7.02
CA HIS A 12 0.18 -18.84 -7.25
C HIS A 12 0.98 -17.76 -8.01
N ARG A 13 0.42 -16.54 -8.15
CA ARG A 13 1.12 -15.44 -8.83
C ARG A 13 2.41 -15.08 -8.09
N SER A 14 3.44 -14.72 -8.85
CA SER A 14 4.66 -14.12 -8.30
C SER A 14 4.40 -12.66 -7.89
N ALA A 15 5.32 -12.09 -7.10
CA ALA A 15 5.29 -10.68 -6.73
C ALA A 15 5.20 -9.76 -7.96
N ASP A 16 6.03 -10.01 -8.98
CA ASP A 16 6.04 -9.21 -10.23
C ASP A 16 4.68 -9.25 -10.93
N ARG A 17 4.04 -10.43 -11.01
CA ARG A 17 2.71 -10.57 -11.60
C ARG A 17 1.63 -9.85 -10.80
N ILE A 18 1.75 -9.83 -9.48
CA ILE A 18 0.83 -9.09 -8.60
C ILE A 18 0.98 -7.58 -8.84
N ILE A 19 2.22 -7.10 -8.89
CA ILE A 19 2.55 -5.69 -9.14
C ILE A 19 1.99 -5.26 -10.51
N GLU A 20 2.35 -5.97 -11.58
CA GLU A 20 1.92 -5.69 -12.97
C GLU A 20 0.40 -5.62 -13.13
N GLN A 21 -0.35 -6.44 -12.39
CA GLN A 21 -1.82 -6.52 -12.47
C GLN A 21 -2.54 -5.48 -11.60
N SER A 22 -1.81 -4.69 -10.82
CA SER A 22 -2.36 -3.65 -9.97
C SER A 22 -1.84 -2.28 -10.40
N ARG A 23 -2.75 -1.47 -10.95
CA ARG A 23 -2.42 -0.11 -11.39
C ARG A 23 -1.98 0.79 -10.23
N VAL A 24 -2.64 0.69 -9.08
CA VAL A 24 -2.29 1.50 -7.89
C VAL A 24 -0.94 1.09 -7.32
N LEU A 25 -0.67 -0.23 -7.23
CA LEU A 25 0.60 -0.73 -6.73
C LEU A 25 1.75 -0.41 -7.69
N THR A 26 1.57 -0.66 -8.99
CA THR A 26 2.57 -0.30 -10.01
C THR A 26 2.94 1.17 -9.91
N ARG A 27 1.95 2.08 -9.92
CA ARG A 27 2.20 3.52 -9.84
C ARG A 27 2.86 3.95 -8.53
N PHE A 28 2.46 3.34 -7.42
CA PHE A 28 3.05 3.63 -6.12
C PHE A 28 4.54 3.25 -6.10
N LEU A 29 4.91 2.09 -6.66
CA LEU A 29 6.30 1.64 -6.75
C LEU A 29 7.13 2.37 -7.81
N GLU A 30 6.51 2.83 -8.90
CA GLU A 30 7.16 3.68 -9.91
C GLU A 30 7.41 5.11 -9.39
N SER A 31 6.58 5.56 -8.44
CA SER A 31 6.78 6.83 -7.74
C SER A 31 7.93 6.75 -6.74
N ARG A 32 8.43 7.90 -6.29
CA ARG A 32 9.40 7.97 -5.17
C ARG A 32 8.73 8.13 -3.81
N ASP A 33 7.39 8.20 -3.77
CA ASP A 33 6.64 8.55 -2.56
C ASP A 33 6.77 7.49 -1.46
N HIS A 34 7.10 6.26 -1.84
CA HIS A 34 7.30 5.15 -0.91
C HIS A 34 8.67 5.16 -0.23
N TYR A 35 9.63 6.01 -0.61
CA TYR A 35 10.99 5.95 -0.06
C TYR A 35 11.02 6.25 1.44
N GLU A 36 10.25 7.23 1.90
CA GLU A 36 10.23 7.64 3.31
C GLU A 36 9.43 6.70 4.22
N ILE A 37 8.45 5.97 3.68
CA ILE A 37 7.58 5.09 4.45
C ILE A 37 7.79 3.60 4.12
N GLY A 38 8.71 3.29 3.21
CA GLY A 38 8.87 1.96 2.63
C GLY A 38 9.28 0.91 3.64
N ASP A 39 10.25 1.21 4.49
CA ASP A 39 10.72 0.26 5.51
C ASP A 39 9.69 0.04 6.61
N ASP A 40 8.91 1.06 6.96
CA ASP A 40 7.78 0.94 7.89
C ASP A 40 6.65 0.10 7.27
N LEU A 41 6.34 0.31 5.99
CA LEU A 41 5.39 -0.53 5.26
C LEU A 41 5.84 -1.99 5.24
N LYS A 42 7.13 -2.28 5.00
CA LYS A 42 7.65 -3.65 5.04
C LYS A 42 7.48 -4.32 6.39
N GLN A 43 7.53 -3.56 7.49
CA GLN A 43 7.24 -4.11 8.83
C GLN A 43 5.78 -4.54 8.97
N GLN A 44 4.85 -3.92 8.23
CA GLN A 44 3.42 -4.24 8.29
C GLN A 44 3.00 -5.36 7.34
N VAL A 45 3.51 -5.33 6.10
CA VAL A 45 3.06 -6.25 5.04
C VAL A 45 4.13 -7.26 4.62
N GLY A 46 5.35 -7.17 5.12
CA GLY A 46 6.49 -7.96 4.68
C GLY A 46 7.29 -7.28 3.56
N ASP A 47 8.45 -7.83 3.23
CA ASP A 47 9.32 -7.28 2.19
C ASP A 47 8.95 -7.79 0.79
N TRP A 48 8.38 -6.91 -0.03
CA TRP A 48 8.01 -7.18 -1.43
C TRP A 48 9.14 -6.90 -2.43
N THR A 49 10.31 -6.47 -1.96
CA THR A 49 11.44 -6.08 -2.83
C THR A 49 12.36 -7.25 -3.14
N ASP A 50 13.27 -7.08 -4.10
CA ASP A 50 14.27 -8.10 -4.45
C ASP A 50 15.30 -8.37 -3.35
N ALA A 51 15.29 -7.58 -2.27
CA ALA A 51 16.05 -7.88 -1.07
C ALA A 51 15.51 -9.12 -0.33
N ASN A 52 14.25 -9.51 -0.56
CA ASN A 52 13.66 -10.71 0.00
C ASN A 52 13.97 -11.94 -0.88
N PRO A 53 14.80 -12.88 -0.42
CA PRO A 53 15.18 -14.06 -1.21
C PRO A 53 14.09 -15.14 -1.28
N ASP A 54 13.04 -15.07 -0.45
CA ASP A 54 11.93 -16.02 -0.47
C ASP A 54 10.85 -15.55 -1.46
N PRO A 55 10.69 -16.25 -2.61
CA PRO A 55 9.73 -15.83 -3.63
C PRO A 55 8.27 -15.90 -3.15
N SER A 56 7.96 -16.82 -2.23
CA SER A 56 6.61 -16.95 -1.68
C SER A 56 6.31 -15.80 -0.74
N ALA A 57 7.21 -15.53 0.22
CA ALA A 57 7.05 -14.41 1.14
C ALA A 57 7.02 -13.06 0.41
N LYS A 58 7.84 -12.90 -0.64
CA LYS A 58 7.82 -11.69 -1.50
C LYS A 58 6.47 -11.51 -2.19
N ALA A 59 5.88 -12.58 -2.69
CA ALA A 59 4.57 -12.55 -3.36
C ALA A 59 3.42 -12.29 -2.38
N ASP A 60 3.50 -12.85 -1.17
CA ASP A 60 2.54 -12.59 -0.09
C ASP A 60 2.59 -11.11 0.34
N ALA A 61 3.79 -10.55 0.50
CA ALA A 61 3.99 -9.15 0.82
C ALA A 61 3.47 -8.19 -0.27
N ALA A 62 3.73 -8.49 -1.54
CA ALA A 62 3.18 -7.72 -2.66
C ALA A 62 1.65 -7.76 -2.68
N CYS A 63 1.04 -8.92 -2.36
CA CYS A 63 -0.41 -9.06 -2.29
C CYS A 63 -1.02 -8.24 -1.14
N ASP A 64 -0.36 -8.23 0.03
CA ASP A 64 -0.81 -7.45 1.18
C ASP A 64 -0.67 -5.95 0.94
N LEU A 65 0.44 -5.51 0.33
CA LEU A 65 0.61 -4.11 -0.07
C LEU A 65 -0.48 -3.72 -1.08
N ASP A 66 -0.73 -4.53 -2.12
CA ASP A 66 -1.79 -4.28 -3.09
C ASP A 66 -3.16 -4.11 -2.41
N ARG A 67 -3.49 -5.00 -1.47
CA ARG A 67 -4.74 -4.97 -0.72
C ARG A 67 -4.89 -3.68 0.08
N VAL A 68 -3.83 -3.24 0.77
CA VAL A 68 -3.82 -1.99 1.54
C VAL A 68 -3.98 -0.78 0.62
N LEU A 69 -3.20 -0.70 -0.47
CA LEU A 69 -3.27 0.43 -1.40
C LEU A 69 -4.63 0.54 -2.06
N ARG A 70 -5.19 -0.58 -2.52
CA ARG A 70 -6.55 -0.61 -3.08
C ARG A 70 -7.60 -0.25 -2.05
N PHE A 71 -7.45 -0.68 -0.80
CA PHE A 71 -8.40 -0.30 0.24
C PHE A 71 -8.40 1.22 0.42
N ILE A 72 -7.22 1.83 0.50
CA ILE A 72 -7.06 3.27 0.69
C ILE A 72 -7.57 4.07 -0.52
N ASP A 73 -7.20 3.71 -1.76
CA ASP A 73 -7.69 4.31 -3.03
C ASP A 73 -9.22 4.15 -3.22
N ASN A 74 -9.85 3.25 -2.46
CA ASN A 74 -11.29 3.01 -2.46
C ASN A 74 -12.05 3.75 -1.33
N ILE A 75 -11.38 4.56 -0.50
CA ILE A 75 -12.07 5.33 0.54
C ILE A 75 -12.77 6.53 -0.10
N ASP A 76 -14.03 6.77 0.28
CA ASP A 76 -14.86 7.83 -0.31
C ASP A 76 -14.21 9.22 -0.15
N ASN A 77 -14.08 9.94 -1.27
CA ASN A 77 -13.47 11.27 -1.36
C ASN A 77 -14.20 12.34 -0.54
N ARG A 78 -15.43 12.08 -0.08
CA ARG A 78 -16.14 12.96 0.87
C ARG A 78 -15.45 13.05 2.23
N THR A 79 -14.61 12.08 2.54
CA THR A 79 -13.89 11.99 3.82
C THR A 79 -12.44 12.44 3.71
N LEU A 80 -11.84 12.47 2.51
CA LEU A 80 -10.42 12.75 2.30
C LEU A 80 -10.18 13.98 1.40
N ASN A 81 -9.34 14.89 1.84
CA ASN A 81 -8.98 16.11 1.13
C ASN A 81 -7.99 15.81 -0.01
N GLY A 82 -8.30 16.31 -1.21
CA GLY A 82 -7.37 16.27 -2.34
C GLY A 82 -7.06 14.85 -2.85
N SER A 83 -8.00 13.92 -2.65
CA SER A 83 -7.94 12.54 -3.14
C SER A 83 -9.05 12.29 -4.16
N ASP A 84 -8.71 11.65 -5.27
CA ASP A 84 -9.69 11.26 -6.29
C ASP A 84 -10.05 9.79 -6.14
N TYR A 85 -11.31 9.54 -5.79
CA TYR A 85 -11.85 8.19 -5.58
C TYR A 85 -11.54 7.23 -6.75
N ARG A 86 -10.90 6.10 -6.44
CA ARG A 86 -10.62 4.99 -7.37
C ARG A 86 -9.85 5.39 -8.62
N ASN A 87 -8.96 6.38 -8.51
CA ASN A 87 -8.17 6.83 -9.64
C ASN A 87 -6.95 5.90 -9.88
N GLY A 88 -6.71 4.93 -9.00
CA GLY A 88 -5.61 3.99 -9.06
C GLY A 88 -4.27 4.65 -8.74
N LYS A 89 -4.25 5.57 -7.77
CA LYS A 89 -3.08 6.29 -7.26
C LYS A 89 -3.35 6.66 -5.81
N ILE A 90 -2.29 6.69 -4.99
CA ILE A 90 -2.37 7.27 -3.65
C ILE A 90 -2.14 8.77 -3.73
N ASP A 91 -3.15 9.55 -3.40
CA ASP A 91 -3.10 11.01 -3.50
C ASP A 91 -2.69 11.71 -2.20
N GLY A 92 -2.08 12.89 -2.39
CA GLY A 92 -1.70 13.78 -1.30
C GLY A 92 -0.26 13.63 -0.81
N PHE A 93 0.57 12.77 -1.40
CA PHE A 93 2.02 12.83 -1.17
C PHE A 93 2.59 14.14 -1.71
N ARG A 94 3.62 14.64 -1.01
CA ARG A 94 4.39 15.84 -1.34
C ARG A 94 5.86 15.56 -1.07
N ASP A 95 6.72 16.33 -1.75
CA ASP A 95 8.16 16.29 -1.53
C ASP A 95 8.73 14.85 -1.60
N TYR A 96 8.24 14.01 -2.52
CA TYR A 96 8.65 12.60 -2.64
C TYR A 96 8.39 11.75 -1.38
N GLY A 97 7.29 12.00 -0.67
CA GLY A 97 6.89 11.22 0.51
C GLY A 97 7.28 11.84 1.85
N TYR A 98 8.13 12.88 1.87
CA TYR A 98 8.53 13.57 3.10
C TYR A 98 7.37 14.26 3.81
N SER A 99 6.35 14.67 3.06
CA SER A 99 5.14 15.23 3.64
C SER A 99 3.90 14.73 2.92
N SER A 100 2.76 14.81 3.60
CA SER A 100 1.46 14.44 3.03
C SER A 100 0.44 15.53 3.36
N LEU A 101 -0.51 15.75 2.46
CA LEU A 101 -1.68 16.58 2.74
C LEU A 101 -2.44 15.99 3.93
N ASN A 102 -2.89 16.86 4.85
CA ASN A 102 -3.68 16.41 5.98
C ASN A 102 -5.01 15.81 5.50
N ASN A 103 -5.41 14.70 6.13
CA ASN A 103 -6.64 13.99 5.80
C ASN A 103 -6.70 13.54 4.32
N SER A 104 -5.58 13.06 3.76
CA SER A 104 -5.52 12.45 2.42
C SER A 104 -5.22 10.95 2.50
N GLU A 105 -5.34 10.25 1.38
CA GLU A 105 -4.93 8.84 1.24
C GLU A 105 -3.45 8.63 1.63
N ALA A 106 -2.54 9.49 1.17
CA ALA A 106 -1.13 9.44 1.53
C ALA A 106 -0.90 9.59 3.04
N ARG A 107 -1.69 10.44 3.72
CA ARG A 107 -1.63 10.57 5.18
C ARG A 107 -2.07 9.28 5.86
N LEU A 108 -3.17 8.69 5.39
CA LEU A 108 -3.68 7.44 5.93
C LEU A 108 -2.69 6.28 5.71
N LEU A 109 -2.06 6.20 4.53
CA LEU A 109 -1.02 5.20 4.24
C LEU A 109 0.21 5.40 5.13
N SER A 110 0.62 6.65 5.37
CA SER A 110 1.72 6.96 6.29
C SER A 110 1.39 6.57 7.73
N ASP A 111 0.16 6.80 8.17
CA ASP A 111 -0.29 6.39 9.51
C ASP A 111 -0.39 4.86 9.61
N PHE A 112 -0.84 4.17 8.54
CA PHE A 112 -0.80 2.70 8.45
C PHE A 112 0.64 2.17 8.54
N ALA A 113 1.61 2.77 7.83
CA ALA A 113 3.00 2.32 7.88
C ALA A 113 3.53 2.30 9.33
N ARG A 114 3.18 3.33 10.13
CA ARG A 114 3.64 3.48 11.52
C ARG A 114 2.86 2.67 12.55
N HIS A 115 1.56 2.46 12.34
CA HIS A 115 0.66 1.92 13.36
C HIS A 115 -0.06 0.63 12.94
N GLY A 116 0.16 0.19 11.70
CA GLY A 116 -0.38 -1.03 11.13
C GLY A 116 -1.89 -1.01 10.93
N TYR A 117 -2.45 -2.21 10.81
CA TYR A 117 -3.86 -2.45 10.46
C TYR A 117 -4.90 -1.84 11.41
N ALA A 118 -4.52 -1.38 12.61
CA ALA A 118 -5.45 -0.71 13.52
C ALA A 118 -6.00 0.60 12.92
N VAL A 119 -5.20 1.30 12.11
CA VAL A 119 -5.58 2.57 11.46
C VAL A 119 -6.74 2.41 10.48
N LEU A 120 -6.78 1.27 9.78
CA LEU A 120 -7.75 1.01 8.73
C LEU A 120 -9.10 0.52 9.26
N ARG A 121 -9.25 0.25 10.57
CA ARG A 121 -10.49 -0.27 11.15
C ARG A 121 -11.60 0.77 11.31
N HIS A 122 -11.24 2.05 11.22
CA HIS A 122 -12.13 3.17 11.52
C HIS A 122 -12.46 4.02 10.28
N GLN A 123 -12.21 3.49 9.08
CA GLN A 123 -12.45 4.14 7.79
C GLN A 123 -13.73 3.62 7.15
#